data_AF-A0A4Z1FYV6-F1
#
_entry.id   AF-A0A4Z1FYV6-F1
#
_cell.length_a   1.000
_cell.length_b   1.000
_cell.length_c   1.000
_cell.angle_alpha   90.00
_cell.angle_beta   90.00
_cell.angle_gamma   90.00
#
_symmetry.space_group_name_H-M   'P 1'
#
loop_
_entity.id
_entity.type
_entity.pdbx_description
1 polymer ?
#
loop_
_entity_poly.entity_id
_entity_poly.type
_entity_poly.pdbx_seq_one_letter_code
_entity_poly.pdbx_strand_id
1 'polypeptide(L)'
;MNADTSYQTWKAICRRFGKFKNKKNARYDWTGVFLEPFWGQLAQPWDKVFNSQMQSVHDRYAEALVRAIRVFSTDIRPLLQSMSEASASKSPIDFLAKIPYLEKRTKTAVSGSLSSAQRQAQEIHRLIDPLIQHHMRPAYEKCSQESKTGALGRMKEHLLDHIKKSNEVMYRESSNMLNAKLNKMTTNLKELLEEAHSDTSHYLREEIRNMIMWAVAKDDETRENVRETVRKKLTVQLNALGVAWARGASELTDCFLLVKTETKPDNNSSEDNGEDDDISDDSDSSVNIDVGDNSDDSEEAEGTSDDMEDS
;
A
#
# COMPACT_ATOMS: atom_id res chain seq x y z
N MET A 1 6.53 27.27 -1.25
CA MET A 1 6.00 28.08 -0.13
C MET A 1 5.58 29.43 -0.70
N ASN A 2 4.33 29.89 -0.48
CA ASN A 2 3.86 31.16 -1.03
C ASN A 2 4.68 32.33 -0.47
N ALA A 3 5.19 33.18 -1.36
CA ALA A 3 6.09 34.28 -1.03
C ALA A 3 5.51 35.26 0.01
N ASP A 4 4.18 35.42 0.05
CA ASP A 4 3.49 36.42 0.88
C ASP A 4 2.87 35.89 2.18
N THR A 5 3.44 34.82 2.77
CA THR A 5 2.96 34.34 4.07
C THR A 5 3.38 35.29 5.18
N SER A 6 2.42 36.03 5.77
CA SER A 6 2.70 36.95 6.87
C SER A 6 3.32 36.27 8.09
N TYR A 7 4.11 37.00 8.88
CA TYR A 7 4.75 36.50 10.11
C TYR A 7 3.76 35.79 11.05
N GLN A 8 2.57 36.37 11.27
CA GLN A 8 1.55 35.78 12.14
C GLN A 8 1.04 34.44 11.60
N THR A 9 0.87 34.33 10.28
CA THR A 9 0.45 33.08 9.63
C THR A 9 1.55 32.02 9.73
N TRP A 10 2.79 32.40 9.44
CA TRP A 10 3.96 31.52 9.56
C TRP A 10 4.09 30.97 10.99
N LYS A 11 3.99 31.85 11.99
CA LYS A 11 4.06 31.47 13.41
C LYS A 11 2.89 30.58 13.83
N ALA A 12 1.69 30.82 13.31
CA ALA A 12 0.53 29.95 13.53
C ALA A 12 0.73 28.55 12.92
N ILE A 13 1.32 28.44 11.73
CA ILE A 13 1.66 27.17 11.09
C ILE A 13 2.66 26.38 11.96
N CYS A 14 3.74 27.02 12.41
CA CYS A 14 4.74 26.38 13.27
C CYS A 14 4.14 25.92 14.60
N ARG A 15 3.32 26.75 15.27
CA ARG A 15 2.62 26.38 16.51
C ARG A 15 1.69 25.17 16.37
N ARG A 16 1.21 24.90 15.16
CA ARG A 16 0.35 23.76 14.83
C ARG A 16 1.07 22.69 14.02
N PHE A 17 2.40 22.65 14.13
CA PHE A 17 3.25 21.61 13.55
C PHE A 17 3.01 21.38 12.04
N GLY A 18 2.94 22.47 11.28
CA GLY A 18 2.86 22.44 9.83
C GLY A 18 1.44 22.42 9.25
N LYS A 19 0.39 22.21 10.06
CA LYS A 19 -1.01 22.17 9.60
C LYS A 19 -1.82 23.33 10.17
N PHE A 20 -2.25 24.26 9.31
CA PHE A 20 -3.04 25.42 9.72
C PHE A 20 -4.14 25.72 8.71
N LYS A 21 -5.32 26.07 9.22
CA LYS A 21 -6.44 26.56 8.43
C LYS A 21 -6.79 27.96 8.92
N ASN A 22 -6.79 28.94 8.02
CA ASN A 22 -7.15 30.31 8.37
C ASN A 22 -8.67 30.53 8.26
N LYS A 23 -9.15 31.68 8.75
CA LYS A 23 -10.57 32.07 8.70
C LYS A 23 -11.11 32.23 7.27
N LYS A 24 -10.24 32.52 6.30
CA LYS A 24 -10.56 32.62 4.86
C LYS A 24 -10.53 31.26 4.15
N ASN A 25 -10.62 30.16 4.91
CA ASN A 25 -10.61 28.78 4.41
C ASN A 25 -9.31 28.32 3.70
N ALA A 26 -8.24 29.12 3.71
CA ALA A 26 -6.94 28.71 3.18
C ALA A 26 -6.30 27.66 4.10
N ARG A 27 -5.89 26.54 3.50
CA ARG A 27 -5.29 25.39 4.17
C ARG A 27 -3.79 25.34 3.87
N TYR A 28 -3.00 25.35 4.93
CA TYR A 28 -1.55 25.19 4.90
C TYR A 28 -1.21 23.81 5.43
N ASP A 29 -0.46 23.03 4.65
CA ASP A 29 0.04 21.71 5.03
C ASP A 29 1.50 21.59 4.61
N TRP A 30 2.41 22.08 5.45
CA TRP A 30 3.84 22.00 5.18
C TRP A 30 4.36 20.58 5.30
N THR A 31 3.79 19.77 6.20
CA THR A 31 4.15 18.35 6.28
C THR A 31 3.84 17.65 4.96
N GLY A 32 2.69 17.94 4.34
CA GLY A 32 2.36 17.46 2.99
C GLY A 32 3.37 17.88 1.93
N VAL A 33 3.93 19.09 2.01
CA VAL A 33 5.00 19.55 1.10
C VAL A 33 6.29 18.75 1.31
N PHE A 34 6.68 18.46 2.56
CA PHE A 34 7.87 17.65 2.83
C PHE A 34 7.68 16.17 2.51
N LEU A 35 6.43 15.72 2.51
CA LEU A 35 6.05 14.36 2.16
C LEU A 35 6.03 14.14 0.64
N GLU A 36 5.80 15.18 -0.16
CA GLU A 36 5.71 15.11 -1.61
C GLU A 36 6.95 14.46 -2.26
N PRO A 37 8.20 14.84 -1.94
CA PRO A 37 9.34 14.19 -2.57
C PRO A 37 9.56 12.74 -2.09
N PHE A 38 8.96 12.32 -0.98
CA PHE A 38 8.92 10.91 -0.56
C PHE A 38 7.86 10.12 -1.36
N TRP A 39 6.62 10.62 -1.42
CA TRP A 39 5.55 9.91 -2.13
C TRP A 39 5.57 10.10 -3.64
N GLY A 40 6.17 11.16 -4.17
CA GLY A 40 6.17 11.47 -5.59
C GLY A 40 6.77 10.34 -6.44
N GLN A 41 7.86 9.75 -5.95
CA GLN A 41 8.48 8.59 -6.61
C GLN A 41 7.75 7.27 -6.33
N LEU A 42 7.02 7.17 -5.21
CA LEU A 42 6.36 5.95 -4.77
C LEU A 42 4.89 5.86 -5.22
N ALA A 43 4.24 6.96 -5.57
CA ALA A 43 2.80 7.02 -5.82
C ALA A 43 2.39 6.07 -6.95
N GLN A 44 3.09 6.11 -8.09
CA GLN A 44 2.81 5.22 -9.22
C GLN A 44 3.10 3.74 -8.89
N PRO A 45 4.29 3.37 -8.38
CA PRO A 45 4.55 1.99 -7.95
C PRO A 45 3.54 1.49 -6.92
N TRP A 46 3.16 2.33 -5.96
CA TRP A 46 2.23 2.01 -4.90
C TRP A 46 0.84 1.69 -5.45
N ASP A 47 0.31 2.57 -6.30
CA ASP A 47 -0.99 2.38 -6.95
C ASP A 47 -0.99 1.11 -7.81
N LYS A 48 0.06 0.92 -8.62
CA LYS A 48 0.21 -0.27 -9.47
C LYS A 48 0.22 -1.57 -8.66
N VAL A 49 0.98 -1.61 -7.57
CA VAL A 49 1.09 -2.82 -6.74
C VAL A 49 -0.21 -3.08 -5.98
N PHE A 50 -0.69 -2.10 -5.20
CA PHE A 50 -1.77 -2.35 -4.23
C PHE A 50 -3.17 -2.23 -4.81
N ASN A 51 -3.39 -1.36 -5.80
CA ASN A 51 -4.71 -1.13 -6.38
C ASN A 51 -4.97 -1.91 -7.67
N SER A 52 -3.92 -2.46 -8.30
CA SER A 52 -4.06 -3.24 -9.56
C SER A 52 -3.48 -4.65 -9.45
N GLN A 53 -2.16 -4.80 -9.30
CA GLN A 53 -1.50 -6.11 -9.39
C GLN A 53 -1.91 -7.06 -8.28
N MET A 54 -2.03 -6.57 -7.04
CA MET A 54 -2.34 -7.42 -5.90
C MET A 54 -3.70 -8.10 -6.05
N GLN A 55 -4.72 -7.36 -6.53
CA GLN A 55 -6.04 -7.92 -6.84
C GLN A 55 -5.93 -9.00 -7.94
N SER A 56 -5.31 -8.66 -9.07
CA SER A 56 -5.17 -9.58 -10.21
C SER A 56 -4.44 -10.88 -9.84
N VAL A 57 -3.36 -10.78 -9.06
CA VAL A 57 -2.60 -11.95 -8.59
C VAL A 57 -3.45 -12.81 -7.66
N HIS A 58 -4.19 -12.22 -6.73
CA HIS A 58 -5.06 -12.98 -5.82
C HIS A 58 -6.21 -13.67 -6.56
N ASP A 59 -6.81 -13.00 -7.55
CA ASP A 59 -7.89 -13.60 -8.35
C ASP A 59 -7.37 -14.82 -9.13
N ARG A 60 -6.22 -14.68 -9.80
CA ARG A 60 -5.59 -15.79 -10.52
C ARG A 60 -5.18 -16.93 -9.57
N TYR A 61 -4.70 -16.61 -8.37
CA TYR A 61 -4.38 -17.60 -7.35
C TYR A 61 -5.63 -18.36 -6.90
N ALA A 62 -6.70 -17.65 -6.54
CA ALA A 62 -7.96 -18.25 -6.14
C ALA A 62 -8.53 -19.15 -7.24
N GLU A 63 -8.48 -18.72 -8.49
CA GLU A 63 -8.87 -19.55 -9.64
C GLU A 63 -8.01 -20.81 -9.79
N ALA A 64 -6.69 -20.70 -9.63
CA ALA A 64 -5.80 -21.86 -9.70
C ALA A 64 -6.13 -22.88 -8.61
N LEU A 65 -6.39 -22.42 -7.38
CA LEU A 65 -6.79 -23.31 -6.28
C LEU A 65 -8.12 -24.00 -6.55
N VAL A 66 -9.13 -23.25 -7.01
CA VAL A 66 -10.45 -23.80 -7.36
C VAL A 66 -10.34 -24.79 -8.52
N ARG A 67 -9.55 -24.49 -9.55
CA ARG A 67 -9.26 -25.42 -10.65
C ARG A 67 -8.66 -26.72 -10.13
N ALA A 68 -7.69 -26.65 -9.21
CA ALA A 68 -7.07 -27.83 -8.64
C ALA A 68 -8.06 -28.68 -7.82
N ILE A 69 -8.96 -28.05 -7.03
CA ILE A 69 -10.04 -28.75 -6.33
C ILE A 69 -10.97 -29.47 -7.33
N ARG A 70 -11.30 -28.83 -8.45
CA ARG A 70 -12.15 -29.43 -9.50
C ARG A 70 -11.49 -30.62 -10.17
N VAL A 71 -10.21 -30.51 -10.53
CA VAL A 71 -9.43 -31.61 -11.10
C VAL A 71 -9.40 -32.79 -10.13
N PHE A 72 -9.06 -32.53 -8.86
CA PHE A 72 -9.11 -33.54 -7.80
C PHE A 72 -10.48 -34.21 -7.71
N SER A 73 -11.58 -33.44 -7.68
CA SER A 73 -12.94 -33.98 -7.61
C SER A 73 -13.32 -34.84 -8.82
N THR A 74 -12.78 -34.52 -10.00
CA THR A 74 -13.01 -35.26 -11.24
C THR A 74 -12.23 -36.57 -11.22
N ASP A 75 -10.98 -36.54 -10.76
CA ASP A 75 -10.09 -37.71 -10.73
C ASP A 75 -10.52 -38.77 -9.72
N ILE A 76 -11.09 -38.35 -8.58
CA ILE A 76 -11.60 -39.29 -7.56
C ILE A 76 -13.01 -39.81 -7.88
N ARG A 77 -13.80 -39.13 -8.73
CA ARG A 77 -15.21 -39.50 -8.98
C ARG A 77 -15.40 -40.96 -9.39
N PRO A 78 -14.62 -41.55 -10.31
CA PRO A 78 -14.78 -42.96 -10.67
C PRO A 78 -14.52 -43.91 -9.50
N LEU A 79 -13.56 -43.56 -8.63
CA LEU A 79 -13.28 -44.32 -7.41
C LEU A 79 -14.48 -44.28 -6.46
N LEU A 80 -15.06 -43.09 -6.25
CA LEU A 80 -16.22 -42.91 -5.37
C LEU A 80 -17.46 -43.64 -5.88
N GLN A 81 -17.67 -43.67 -7.19
CA GLN A 81 -18.76 -44.43 -7.82
C GLN A 81 -18.61 -45.94 -7.59
N SER A 82 -17.44 -46.50 -7.89
CA SER A 82 -17.14 -47.91 -7.65
C SER A 82 -17.29 -48.31 -6.18
N MET A 83 -16.89 -47.42 -5.25
CA MET A 83 -17.11 -47.63 -3.82
C MET A 83 -18.59 -47.65 -3.46
N SER A 84 -19.39 -46.71 -3.96
CA SER A 84 -20.81 -46.64 -3.63
C SER A 84 -21.58 -47.88 -4.13
N GLU A 85 -21.23 -48.39 -5.32
CA GLU A 85 -21.77 -49.63 -5.87
C GLU A 85 -21.41 -50.84 -5.01
N ALA A 86 -20.16 -50.92 -4.53
CA ALA A 86 -19.69 -52.03 -3.71
C ALA A 86 -20.22 -52.01 -2.26
N SER A 87 -20.56 -50.83 -1.74
CA SER A 87 -20.73 -50.63 -0.30
C SER A 87 -22.18 -50.42 0.16
N ALA A 88 -23.16 -50.47 -0.77
CA ALA A 88 -24.58 -50.21 -0.55
C ALA A 88 -24.89 -48.87 0.17
N SER A 89 -23.90 -47.98 0.26
CA SER A 89 -23.97 -46.67 0.91
C SER A 89 -23.79 -45.57 -0.14
N LYS A 90 -24.60 -44.51 -0.06
CA LYS A 90 -24.46 -43.31 -0.90
C LYS A 90 -23.42 -42.31 -0.37
N SER A 91 -22.90 -42.55 0.85
CA SER A 91 -21.94 -41.67 1.53
C SER A 91 -20.72 -41.27 0.68
N PRO A 92 -20.13 -42.15 -0.16
CA PRO A 92 -19.01 -41.77 -1.03
C PRO A 92 -19.37 -40.75 -2.12
N ILE A 93 -20.58 -40.80 -2.67
CA ILE A 93 -21.04 -39.87 -3.70
C ILE A 93 -21.46 -38.53 -3.06
N ASP A 94 -22.02 -38.57 -1.85
CA ASP A 94 -22.43 -37.38 -1.10
C ASP A 94 -21.24 -36.45 -0.79
N PHE A 95 -20.01 -36.98 -0.71
CA PHE A 95 -18.79 -36.18 -0.62
C PHE A 95 -18.65 -35.18 -1.79
N LEU A 96 -19.01 -35.58 -3.01
CA LEU A 96 -18.92 -34.70 -4.18
C LEU A 96 -19.86 -33.50 -4.07
N ALA A 97 -20.98 -33.63 -3.34
CA ALA A 97 -21.89 -32.51 -3.09
C ALA A 97 -21.28 -31.44 -2.18
N LYS A 98 -20.21 -31.75 -1.44
CA LYS A 98 -19.48 -30.81 -0.57
C LYS A 98 -18.40 -30.01 -1.33
N ILE A 99 -18.05 -30.40 -2.56
CA ILE A 99 -17.01 -29.73 -3.36
C ILE A 99 -17.32 -28.23 -3.62
N PRO A 100 -18.56 -27.83 -4.01
CA PRO A 100 -18.87 -26.41 -4.20
C PRO A 100 -18.71 -25.57 -2.92
N TYR A 101 -19.02 -26.15 -1.75
CA TYR A 101 -18.78 -25.49 -0.47
C TYR A 101 -17.28 -25.29 -0.23
N LEU A 102 -16.46 -26.30 -0.54
CA LEU A 102 -15.01 -26.21 -0.41
C LEU A 102 -14.42 -25.14 -1.34
N GLU A 103 -14.81 -25.11 -2.61
CA GLU A 103 -14.40 -24.08 -3.56
C GLU A 103 -14.72 -22.68 -3.03
N LYS A 104 -15.95 -22.48 -2.52
CA LYS A 104 -16.38 -21.21 -1.96
C LYS A 104 -15.57 -20.84 -0.72
N ARG A 105 -15.32 -21.80 0.19
CA ARG A 105 -14.53 -21.60 1.40
C ARG A 105 -13.10 -21.17 1.07
N THR A 106 -12.42 -21.89 0.18
CA THR A 106 -11.06 -21.56 -0.26
C THR A 106 -10.99 -20.19 -0.92
N LYS A 107 -11.93 -19.89 -1.83
CA LYS A 107 -12.00 -18.56 -2.46
C LYS A 107 -12.22 -17.44 -1.44
N THR A 108 -13.09 -17.67 -0.45
CA THR A 108 -13.36 -16.70 0.63
C THR A 108 -12.11 -16.46 1.47
N ALA A 109 -11.37 -17.51 1.82
CA ALA A 109 -10.14 -17.39 2.59
C ALA A 109 -9.07 -16.57 1.85
N VAL A 110 -8.84 -16.83 0.56
CA VAL A 110 -7.92 -16.04 -0.27
C VAL A 110 -8.41 -14.58 -0.43
N SER A 111 -9.71 -14.36 -0.55
CA SER A 111 -10.27 -13.00 -0.63
C SER A 111 -10.10 -12.23 0.70
N GLY A 112 -10.18 -12.96 1.83
CA GLY A 112 -9.92 -12.42 3.15
C GLY A 112 -8.47 -11.99 3.33
N SER A 113 -7.51 -12.78 2.82
CA SER A 113 -6.08 -12.40 2.87
C SER A 113 -5.79 -11.14 2.04
N LEU A 114 -6.41 -11.01 0.87
CA LEU A 114 -6.32 -9.79 0.06
C LEU A 114 -6.86 -8.56 0.81
N SER A 115 -8.05 -8.68 1.40
CA SER A 115 -8.67 -7.58 2.16
C SER A 115 -7.79 -7.15 3.34
N SER A 116 -7.17 -8.12 4.03
CA SER A 116 -6.21 -7.87 5.10
C SER A 116 -4.96 -7.13 4.59
N ALA A 117 -4.40 -7.56 3.45
CA ALA A 117 -3.23 -6.90 2.84
C ALA A 117 -3.55 -5.46 2.39
N GLN A 118 -4.71 -5.23 1.76
CA GLN A 118 -5.16 -3.88 1.37
C GLN A 118 -5.31 -2.96 2.58
N ARG A 119 -5.88 -3.45 3.68
CA ARG A 119 -5.99 -2.68 4.92
C ARG A 119 -4.62 -2.32 5.48
N GLN A 120 -3.70 -3.28 5.54
CA GLN A 120 -2.33 -3.05 5.99
C GLN A 120 -1.61 -2.03 5.10
N ALA A 121 -1.75 -2.10 3.77
CA ALA A 121 -1.19 -1.10 2.87
C ALA A 121 -1.71 0.30 3.20
N GLN A 122 -3.02 0.47 3.36
CA GLN A 122 -3.61 1.78 3.74
C GLN A 122 -3.09 2.29 5.09
N GLU A 123 -2.94 1.40 6.08
CA GLU A 123 -2.36 1.75 7.38
C GLU A 123 -0.90 2.22 7.21
N ILE A 124 -0.09 1.50 6.44
CA ILE A 124 1.31 1.84 6.16
C ILE A 124 1.41 3.21 5.49
N HIS A 125 0.57 3.49 4.49
CA HIS A 125 0.55 4.78 3.80
C HIS A 125 0.28 5.94 4.78
N ARG A 126 -0.57 5.72 5.80
CA ARG A 126 -0.90 6.72 6.82
C ARG A 126 0.19 6.94 7.87
N LEU A 127 1.16 6.03 8.01
CA LEU A 127 2.22 6.13 9.03
C LEU A 127 3.34 7.10 8.66
N ILE A 128 3.52 7.42 7.38
CA ILE A 128 4.64 8.24 6.93
C ILE A 128 4.46 9.71 7.30
N ASP A 129 3.25 10.27 7.14
CA ASP A 129 2.96 11.67 7.50
C ASP A 129 3.26 11.98 8.99
N PRO A 130 2.81 11.17 9.97
CA PRO A 130 3.20 11.34 11.37
C PRO A 130 4.71 11.27 11.64
N LEU A 131 5.45 10.44 10.91
CA LEU A 131 6.89 10.30 11.06
C LEU A 131 7.63 11.56 10.56
N ILE A 132 7.27 12.06 9.38
CA ILE A 132 7.81 13.33 8.86
C ILE A 132 7.48 14.48 9.81
N GLN A 133 6.24 14.54 10.31
CA GLN A 133 5.85 15.55 11.30
C GLN A 133 6.69 15.46 12.59
N HIS A 134 7.02 14.25 13.04
CA HIS A 134 7.87 14.04 14.22
C HIS A 134 9.26 14.62 14.01
N HIS A 135 9.91 14.35 12.87
CA HIS A 135 11.23 14.91 12.55
C HIS A 135 11.23 16.42 12.36
N MET A 136 10.14 17.00 11.86
CA MET A 136 10.01 18.45 11.65
C MET A 136 9.64 19.22 12.92
N ARG A 137 9.18 18.54 13.97
CA ARG A 137 8.74 19.17 15.23
C ARG A 137 9.78 20.09 15.86
N PRO A 138 11.08 19.74 15.99
CA PRO A 138 12.06 20.62 16.61
C PRO A 138 12.22 21.95 15.85
N ALA A 139 12.15 21.92 14.52
CA ALA A 139 12.19 23.14 13.71
C ALA A 139 10.97 24.03 13.97
N TYR A 140 9.78 23.43 14.03
CA TYR A 140 8.54 24.15 14.31
C TYR A 140 8.54 24.79 15.71
N GLU A 141 9.03 24.07 16.71
CA GLU A 141 9.15 24.58 18.08
C GLU A 141 10.12 25.77 18.13
N LYS A 142 11.30 25.64 17.53
CA LYS A 142 12.28 26.74 17.45
C LYS A 142 11.71 27.96 16.73
N CYS A 143 11.07 27.76 15.58
CA CYS A 143 10.39 28.83 14.85
C CYS A 143 9.29 29.49 15.70
N SER A 144 8.55 28.73 16.50
CA SER A 144 7.45 29.26 17.31
C SER A 144 7.90 30.19 18.44
N GLN A 145 9.15 30.07 18.87
CA GLN A 145 9.77 30.90 19.91
C GLN A 145 10.30 32.24 19.36
N GLU A 146 10.52 32.33 18.04
CA GLU A 146 11.01 33.55 17.39
C GLU A 146 10.05 34.74 17.56
N SER A 147 10.63 35.89 17.89
CA SER A 147 9.92 37.15 18.15
C SER A 147 10.78 38.34 17.75
N LYS A 148 10.17 39.54 17.77
CA LYS A 148 10.79 40.83 17.43
C LYS A 148 11.08 41.01 15.93
N THR A 149 11.66 42.17 15.60
CA THR A 149 12.07 42.54 14.25
C THR A 149 12.97 41.46 13.64
N GLY A 150 12.74 41.15 12.37
CA GLY A 150 13.47 40.10 11.63
C GLY A 150 13.09 38.66 11.98
N ALA A 151 12.10 38.41 12.85
CA ALA A 151 11.72 37.05 13.25
C ALA A 151 11.34 36.15 12.06
N LEU A 152 10.62 36.66 11.06
CA LEU A 152 10.26 35.86 9.89
C LEU A 152 11.50 35.36 9.11
N GLY A 153 12.54 36.19 9.00
CA GLY A 153 13.81 35.80 8.38
C GLY A 153 14.49 34.67 9.15
N ARG A 154 14.64 34.83 10.48
CA ARG A 154 15.22 33.81 11.37
C ARG A 154 14.42 32.51 11.37
N MET A 155 13.08 32.57 11.34
CA MET A 155 12.23 31.39 11.25
C MET A 155 12.47 30.62 9.94
N LYS A 156 12.58 31.32 8.81
CA LYS A 156 12.90 30.70 7.51
C LYS A 156 14.27 30.04 7.54
N GLU A 157 15.28 30.72 8.08
CA GLU A 157 16.64 30.21 8.25
C GLU A 157 16.67 28.95 9.14
N HIS A 158 16.04 28.98 10.31
CA HIS A 158 15.95 27.83 11.21
C HIS A 158 15.29 26.62 10.56
N LEU A 159 14.20 26.83 9.80
CA LEU A 159 13.52 25.76 9.10
C LEU A 159 14.41 25.16 8.00
N LEU A 160 15.05 26.01 7.19
CA LEU A 160 15.95 25.60 6.11
C LEU A 160 17.15 24.81 6.64
N ASP A 161 17.80 25.32 7.69
CA ASP A 161 18.94 24.68 8.33
C ASP A 161 18.58 23.33 8.93
N HIS A 162 17.39 23.22 9.54
CA HIS A 162 16.91 21.95 10.06
C HIS A 162 16.70 20.95 8.94
N ILE A 163 16.00 21.33 7.86
CA ILE A 163 15.75 20.46 6.71
C ILE A 163 17.06 19.96 6.12
N LYS A 164 18.05 20.84 5.90
CA LYS A 164 19.37 20.46 5.37
C LYS A 164 20.10 19.43 6.23
N LYS A 165 19.90 19.46 7.55
CA LYS A 165 20.55 18.54 8.50
C LYS A 165 19.75 17.26 8.74
N SER A 166 18.42 17.35 8.70
CA SER A 166 17.52 16.25 9.09
C SER A 166 16.97 15.47 7.91
N ASN A 167 17.08 15.97 6.67
CA ASN A 167 16.48 15.33 5.51
C ASN A 167 16.92 13.87 5.36
N GLU A 168 18.22 13.59 5.34
CA GLU A 168 18.76 12.26 5.09
C GLU A 168 18.32 11.28 6.17
N VAL A 169 18.35 11.71 7.44
CA VAL A 169 17.88 10.92 8.58
C VAL A 169 16.38 10.62 8.45
N MET A 170 15.58 11.65 8.19
CA MET A 170 14.13 11.54 8.04
C MET A 170 13.74 10.63 6.87
N TYR A 171 14.43 10.73 5.73
CA TYR A 171 14.24 9.85 4.58
C TYR A 171 14.63 8.41 4.90
N ARG A 172 15.80 8.21 5.50
CA ARG A 172 16.30 6.88 5.87
C ARG A 172 15.37 6.19 6.87
N GLU A 173 14.93 6.88 7.91
CA GLU A 173 14.00 6.33 8.90
C GLU A 173 12.62 6.02 8.29
N SER A 174 12.11 6.89 7.41
CA SER A 174 10.86 6.66 6.69
C SER A 174 10.94 5.44 5.78
N SER A 175 12.03 5.29 5.02
CA SER A 175 12.28 4.13 4.17
C SER A 175 12.45 2.86 4.98
N ASN A 176 13.18 2.90 6.10
CA ASN A 176 13.36 1.75 6.98
C ASN A 176 12.04 1.30 7.60
N MET A 177 11.21 2.25 8.06
CA MET A 177 9.87 1.95 8.57
C MET A 177 9.00 1.32 7.48
N LEU A 178 9.00 1.91 6.28
CA LEU A 178 8.23 1.41 5.14
C LEU A 178 8.62 -0.03 4.80
N ASN A 179 9.93 -0.30 4.64
CA ASN A 179 10.45 -1.64 4.38
C ASN A 179 10.07 -2.63 5.48
N ALA A 180 10.26 -2.27 6.76
CA ALA A 180 9.92 -3.14 7.88
C ALA A 180 8.43 -3.50 7.90
N LYS A 181 7.55 -2.53 7.61
CA LYS A 181 6.10 -2.76 7.57
C LYS A 181 5.66 -3.57 6.35
N LEU A 182 6.22 -3.29 5.17
CA LEU A 182 5.93 -4.05 3.95
C LEU A 182 6.41 -5.51 4.07
N ASN A 183 7.58 -5.74 4.66
CA ASN A 183 8.07 -7.08 4.95
C ASN A 183 7.13 -7.81 5.92
N LYS A 184 6.71 -7.15 7.00
CA LYS A 184 5.74 -7.74 7.94
C LYS A 184 4.41 -8.08 7.26
N MET A 185 3.89 -7.18 6.42
CA MET A 185 2.66 -7.43 5.66
C MET A 185 2.82 -8.63 4.72
N THR A 186 3.98 -8.76 4.06
CA THR A 186 4.29 -9.90 3.20
C THR A 186 4.31 -11.22 3.98
N THR A 187 4.94 -11.23 5.16
CA THR A 187 4.91 -12.39 6.06
C THR A 187 3.49 -12.74 6.50
N ASN A 188 2.71 -11.77 6.95
CA ASN A 188 1.31 -11.98 7.36
C ASN A 188 0.47 -12.54 6.20
N LEU A 189 0.68 -12.03 4.98
CA LEU A 189 -0.04 -12.51 3.80
C LEU A 189 0.31 -13.98 3.52
N LYS A 190 1.60 -14.33 3.58
CA LYS A 190 2.06 -15.71 3.43
C LYS A 190 1.42 -16.64 4.45
N GLU A 191 1.42 -16.26 5.73
CA GLU A 191 0.81 -17.04 6.82
C GLU A 191 -0.69 -17.26 6.59
N LEU A 192 -1.44 -16.24 6.18
CA LEU A 192 -2.87 -16.36 5.89
C LEU A 192 -3.16 -17.30 4.71
N LEU A 193 -2.31 -17.27 3.67
CA LEU A 193 -2.45 -18.15 2.52
C LEU A 193 -2.09 -19.60 2.86
N GLU A 194 -1.05 -19.81 3.68
CA GLU A 194 -0.66 -21.13 4.19
C GLU A 194 -1.74 -21.71 5.12
N GLU A 195 -2.34 -20.88 5.99
CA GLU A 195 -3.47 -21.25 6.83
C GLU A 195 -4.67 -21.68 5.98
N ALA A 196 -5.05 -20.87 4.97
CA ALA A 196 -6.15 -21.22 4.06
C ALA A 196 -5.92 -22.57 3.34
N HIS A 197 -4.69 -22.84 2.94
CA HIS A 197 -4.29 -24.10 2.31
C HIS A 197 -4.36 -25.28 3.29
N SER A 198 -3.81 -25.10 4.50
CA SER A 198 -3.80 -26.10 5.57
C SER A 198 -5.23 -26.47 5.99
N ASP A 199 -6.08 -25.46 6.21
CA ASP A 199 -7.49 -25.62 6.55
C ASP A 199 -8.25 -26.42 5.49
N THR A 200 -8.06 -26.06 4.22
CA THR A 200 -8.74 -26.73 3.10
C THR A 200 -8.25 -28.17 2.97
N SER A 201 -6.94 -28.41 3.09
CA SER A 201 -6.34 -29.76 3.09
C SER A 201 -6.84 -30.62 4.24
N HIS A 202 -6.87 -30.06 5.45
CA HIS A 202 -7.32 -30.75 6.65
C HIS A 202 -8.79 -31.14 6.52
N TYR A 203 -9.65 -30.22 6.09
CA TYR A 203 -11.06 -30.50 5.84
C TYR A 203 -11.25 -31.63 4.82
N LEU A 204 -10.52 -31.60 3.69
CA LEU A 204 -10.57 -32.66 2.69
C LEU A 204 -10.18 -34.02 3.26
N ARG A 205 -9.05 -34.08 3.98
CA ARG A 205 -8.56 -35.31 4.61
C ARG A 205 -9.57 -35.88 5.60
N GLU A 206 -10.19 -35.00 6.38
CA GLU A 206 -11.18 -35.38 7.38
C GLU A 206 -12.44 -35.96 6.75
N GLU A 207 -12.98 -35.28 5.74
CA GLU A 207 -14.16 -35.73 5.00
C GLU A 207 -13.91 -37.06 4.29
N ILE A 208 -12.75 -37.23 3.67
CA ILE A 208 -12.32 -38.49 3.06
C ILE A 208 -12.19 -39.61 4.09
N ARG A 209 -11.59 -39.32 5.26
CA ARG A 209 -11.45 -40.29 6.34
C ARG A 209 -12.81 -40.75 6.85
N ASN A 210 -13.72 -39.80 7.08
CA ASN A 210 -15.08 -40.10 7.50
C ASN A 210 -15.79 -40.95 6.46
N MET A 211 -15.73 -40.58 5.18
CA MET A 211 -16.28 -41.37 4.09
C MET A 211 -15.77 -42.82 4.08
N ILE A 212 -14.45 -43.04 4.20
CA ILE A 212 -13.87 -44.40 4.28
C ILE A 212 -14.39 -45.16 5.50
N MET A 213 -14.59 -44.48 6.63
CA MET A 213 -15.10 -45.09 7.87
C MET A 213 -16.58 -45.51 7.74
N TRP A 214 -17.42 -44.66 7.11
CA TRP A 214 -18.86 -44.89 6.98
C TRP A 214 -19.25 -45.78 5.79
N ALA A 215 -18.40 -45.90 4.77
CA ALA A 215 -18.76 -46.62 3.57
C ALA A 215 -18.93 -48.13 3.77
N VAL A 216 -18.33 -48.78 4.78
CA VAL A 216 -18.22 -50.26 4.80
C VAL A 216 -18.60 -50.87 6.15
N ALA A 217 -19.71 -51.64 6.19
CA ALA A 217 -20.22 -52.26 7.42
C ALA A 217 -20.51 -53.78 7.35
N LYS A 218 -20.07 -54.58 6.35
CA LYS A 218 -20.55 -55.99 6.22
C LYS A 218 -19.60 -57.15 5.83
N ASP A 219 -18.28 -57.02 5.66
CA ASP A 219 -17.34 -58.19 5.57
C ASP A 219 -15.88 -57.80 5.91
N ASP A 220 -14.97 -58.74 6.27
CA ASP A 220 -13.71 -58.42 7.01
C ASP A 220 -12.41 -58.40 6.16
N GLU A 221 -12.19 -59.32 5.22
CA GLU A 221 -10.90 -59.48 4.50
C GLU A 221 -10.86 -58.77 3.14
N THR A 222 -11.92 -58.91 2.35
CA THR A 222 -12.13 -58.11 1.12
C THR A 222 -12.22 -56.61 1.45
N ARG A 223 -12.66 -56.27 2.66
CA ARG A 223 -12.74 -54.90 3.22
C ARG A 223 -11.39 -54.24 3.39
N GLU A 224 -10.42 -54.89 4.03
CA GLU A 224 -9.14 -54.21 4.29
C GLU A 224 -8.37 -53.98 2.97
N ASN A 225 -8.51 -54.87 2.00
CA ASN A 225 -7.95 -54.69 0.65
C ASN A 225 -8.56 -53.50 -0.11
N VAL A 226 -9.90 -53.33 -0.05
CA VAL A 226 -10.56 -52.15 -0.64
C VAL A 226 -10.18 -50.88 0.11
N ARG A 227 -10.12 -50.92 1.44
CA ARG A 227 -9.73 -49.78 2.29
C ARG A 227 -8.32 -49.31 1.98
N GLU A 228 -7.39 -50.24 1.83
CA GLU A 228 -5.99 -49.93 1.55
C GLU A 228 -5.81 -49.39 0.13
N THR A 229 -6.52 -49.95 -0.84
CA THR A 229 -6.51 -49.45 -2.22
C THR A 229 -7.07 -48.02 -2.30
N VAL A 230 -8.19 -47.77 -1.62
CA VAL A 230 -8.85 -46.45 -1.55
C VAL A 230 -7.96 -45.43 -0.85
N ARG A 231 -7.40 -45.77 0.32
CA ARG A 231 -6.43 -44.92 1.04
C ARG A 231 -5.24 -44.58 0.16
N LYS A 232 -4.64 -45.57 -0.50
CA LYS A 232 -3.48 -45.37 -1.36
C LYS A 232 -3.80 -44.42 -2.52
N LYS A 233 -4.91 -44.65 -3.21
CA LYS A 233 -5.32 -43.83 -4.36
C LYS A 233 -5.70 -42.40 -3.95
N LEU A 234 -6.40 -42.22 -2.84
CA LEU A 234 -6.75 -40.89 -2.31
C LEU A 234 -5.53 -40.14 -1.79
N THR A 235 -4.57 -40.82 -1.17
CA THR A 235 -3.31 -40.20 -0.74
C THR A 235 -2.53 -39.66 -1.95
N VAL A 236 -2.45 -40.43 -3.04
CA VAL A 236 -1.84 -39.97 -4.30
C VAL A 236 -2.54 -38.73 -4.83
N GLN A 237 -3.88 -38.72 -4.85
CA GLN A 237 -4.66 -37.59 -5.35
C GLN A 237 -4.56 -36.34 -4.45
N LEU A 238 -4.52 -36.51 -3.12
CA LEU A 238 -4.28 -35.42 -2.18
C LEU A 238 -2.86 -34.82 -2.34
N ASN A 239 -1.86 -35.66 -2.59
CA ASN A 239 -0.51 -35.19 -2.87
C ASN A 239 -0.46 -34.43 -4.21
N ALA A 240 -1.15 -34.92 -5.25
CA ALA A 240 -1.26 -34.23 -6.53
C ALA A 240 -1.95 -32.86 -6.39
N LEU A 241 -3.00 -32.77 -5.55
CA LEU A 241 -3.64 -31.50 -5.20
C LEU A 241 -2.67 -30.54 -4.52
N GLY A 242 -1.90 -31.02 -3.53
CA GLY A 242 -0.87 -30.22 -2.85
C GLY A 242 0.19 -29.68 -3.83
N VAL A 243 0.65 -30.50 -4.77
CA VAL A 243 1.60 -30.09 -5.82
C VAL A 243 0.97 -29.06 -6.77
N ALA A 244 -0.29 -29.24 -7.17
CA ALA A 244 -1.01 -28.29 -8.02
C ALA A 244 -1.15 -26.92 -7.34
N TRP A 245 -1.41 -26.89 -6.04
CA TRP A 245 -1.48 -25.67 -5.25
C TRP A 245 -0.12 -24.98 -5.11
N ALA A 246 0.96 -25.72 -4.82
CA ALA A 246 2.32 -25.16 -4.75
C ALA A 246 2.76 -24.54 -6.09
N ARG A 247 2.42 -25.19 -7.21
CA ARG A 247 2.66 -24.67 -8.56
C ARG A 247 1.85 -23.42 -8.85
N GLY A 248 0.56 -23.40 -8.51
CA GLY A 248 -0.29 -22.21 -8.67
C GLY A 248 0.24 -21.00 -7.90
N ALA A 249 0.85 -21.21 -6.72
CA ALA A 249 1.53 -20.15 -5.97
C ALA A 249 2.81 -19.66 -6.70
N SER A 250 3.59 -20.58 -7.26
CA SER A 250 4.89 -20.29 -7.89
C SER A 250 4.78 -19.63 -9.27
N GLU A 251 3.79 -20.01 -10.08
CA GLU A 251 3.57 -19.43 -11.43
C GLU A 251 3.17 -17.94 -11.38
N LEU A 252 2.68 -17.47 -10.23
CA LEU A 252 2.22 -16.09 -10.07
C LEU A 252 3.32 -15.14 -9.62
N THR A 253 4.38 -15.63 -8.98
CA THR A 253 5.56 -14.83 -8.66
C THR A 253 6.31 -14.34 -9.90
N ASP A 254 6.16 -15.02 -11.04
CA ASP A 254 6.78 -14.62 -12.31
C ASP A 254 6.04 -13.45 -13.01
N CYS A 255 4.85 -13.10 -12.54
CA CYS A 255 4.02 -12.03 -13.14
C CYS A 255 4.33 -10.63 -12.60
N PHE A 256 5.22 -10.50 -11.61
CA PHE A 256 5.64 -9.20 -11.11
C PHE A 256 6.58 -8.55 -12.12
N LEU A 257 6.06 -7.62 -12.92
CA LEU A 257 6.89 -6.69 -13.68
C LEU A 257 7.75 -5.90 -12.69
N LEU A 258 9.07 -6.00 -12.85
CA LEU A 258 10.03 -5.14 -12.17
C LEU A 258 9.59 -3.69 -12.40
N VAL A 259 9.23 -2.99 -11.32
CA VAL A 259 8.94 -1.56 -11.39
C VAL A 259 10.24 -0.90 -11.82
N LYS A 260 10.36 -0.57 -13.10
CA LYS A 260 11.45 0.26 -13.60
C LYS A 260 11.26 1.63 -12.96
N THR A 261 12.11 1.96 -11.99
CA THR A 261 12.28 3.36 -11.59
C THR A 261 12.93 4.05 -12.78
N GLU A 262 12.21 4.96 -13.43
CA GLU A 262 12.83 5.89 -14.38
C GLU A 262 13.75 6.83 -13.59
N THR A 263 14.96 6.37 -13.32
CA THR A 263 16.02 7.23 -12.81
C THR A 263 16.47 8.08 -13.98
N LYS A 264 15.95 9.30 -14.06
CA LYS A 264 16.47 10.34 -14.95
C LYS A 264 17.94 10.55 -14.58
N PRO A 265 18.91 10.35 -15.49
CA PRO A 265 20.31 10.57 -15.15
C PRO A 265 20.52 12.07 -14.99
N ASP A 266 20.87 12.50 -13.77
CA ASP A 266 21.41 13.83 -13.51
C ASP A 266 22.77 13.92 -14.21
N ASN A 267 22.77 14.59 -15.35
CA ASN A 267 23.96 14.88 -16.12
C ASN A 267 24.64 16.10 -15.51
N ASN A 268 25.46 15.91 -14.47
CA ASN A 268 26.40 16.91 -13.98
C ASN A 268 27.73 16.25 -13.62
N SER A 269 28.54 16.06 -14.65
CA SER A 269 29.95 15.73 -14.56
C SER A 269 30.65 16.43 -15.71
N SER A 270 31.22 17.61 -15.46
CA SER A 270 32.34 18.20 -16.19
C SER A 270 32.82 19.46 -15.45
N GLU A 271 33.72 19.28 -14.49
CA GLU A 271 34.82 20.25 -14.29
C GLU A 271 36.00 19.69 -15.10
N ASP A 272 36.64 20.51 -15.94
CA ASP A 272 38.08 20.87 -15.81
C ASP A 272 38.62 21.54 -17.09
N ASN A 273 38.89 22.84 -16.95
CA ASN A 273 39.93 23.74 -17.50
C ASN A 273 40.37 23.75 -18.98
N GLY A 274 40.43 24.98 -19.51
CA GLY A 274 41.16 25.37 -20.72
C GLY A 274 41.17 26.89 -20.88
N GLU A 275 42.35 27.46 -20.71
CA GLU A 275 42.82 28.85 -20.65
C GLU A 275 42.40 29.84 -21.79
N ASP A 276 42.39 31.11 -21.37
CA ASP A 276 42.95 32.32 -22.02
C ASP A 276 42.25 33.13 -23.13
N ASP A 277 42.38 34.44 -22.88
CA ASP A 277 42.60 35.59 -23.76
C ASP A 277 41.47 36.57 -24.15
N ASP A 278 41.78 37.81 -23.74
CA ASP A 278 41.63 39.10 -24.42
C ASP A 278 40.35 39.95 -24.31
N ILE A 279 40.46 40.93 -23.41
CA ILE A 279 40.53 42.39 -23.67
C ILE A 279 39.53 42.99 -24.69
N SER A 280 38.78 43.97 -24.16
CA SER A 280 38.39 45.29 -24.71
C SER A 280 36.92 45.56 -24.43
N ASP A 281 36.40 46.77 -24.30
CA ASP A 281 36.87 48.10 -23.92
C ASP A 281 35.57 48.92 -23.82
N ASP A 282 35.56 49.92 -22.94
CA ASP A 282 34.65 51.06 -22.81
C ASP A 282 33.25 51.08 -23.49
N SER A 283 32.22 51.37 -22.69
CA SER A 283 31.40 52.58 -22.92
C SER A 283 30.53 52.95 -21.73
N ASP A 284 30.66 54.24 -21.41
CA ASP A 284 30.04 55.05 -20.37
C ASP A 284 28.64 55.58 -20.77
N SER A 285 27.99 56.26 -19.80
CA SER A 285 26.82 57.16 -19.89
C SER A 285 25.43 56.48 -19.72
N SER A 286 24.70 56.71 -18.61
CA SER A 286 23.87 57.89 -18.26
C SER A 286 22.66 58.06 -19.21
N VAL A 287 21.41 58.42 -18.87
CA VAL A 287 20.72 59.00 -17.70
C VAL A 287 19.23 59.20 -18.13
N ASN A 288 18.34 59.55 -17.18
CA ASN A 288 16.94 60.10 -17.29
C ASN A 288 15.77 59.09 -17.28
N ILE A 289 14.90 59.07 -16.25
CA ILE A 289 13.86 60.03 -15.75
C ILE A 289 12.59 60.06 -16.64
N ASP A 290 11.46 59.62 -16.06
CA ASP A 290 10.11 60.24 -16.09
C ASP A 290 9.25 59.47 -15.07
N VAL A 291 8.69 59.99 -13.96
CA VAL A 291 7.72 61.09 -13.69
C VAL A 291 6.35 60.91 -14.34
N GLY A 292 5.32 61.02 -13.49
CA GLY A 292 3.88 60.87 -13.78
C GLY A 292 3.25 60.10 -12.62
N ASP A 293 2.99 60.69 -11.46
CA ASP A 293 2.00 61.74 -11.17
C ASP A 293 0.66 61.52 -11.87
N ASN A 294 -0.33 61.05 -11.11
CA ASN A 294 -1.68 61.57 -11.19
C ASN A 294 -2.45 61.28 -9.90
N SER A 295 -2.73 62.39 -9.20
CA SER A 295 -3.82 62.62 -8.25
C SER A 295 -5.20 62.37 -8.86
N ASP A 296 -6.14 61.89 -8.04
CA ASP A 296 -7.49 62.46 -7.77
C ASP A 296 -8.36 61.34 -7.15
N ASP A 297 -8.85 61.44 -5.92
CA ASP A 297 -9.82 62.38 -5.31
C ASP A 297 -11.27 61.85 -5.38
N SER A 298 -12.08 62.26 -4.41
CA SER A 298 -13.50 61.95 -4.10
C SER A 298 -13.76 60.65 -3.32
N GLU A 299 -14.06 60.68 -2.02
CA GLU A 299 -15.22 61.24 -1.27
C GLU A 299 -16.36 60.23 -1.03
N GLU A 300 -16.61 60.08 0.28
CA GLU A 300 -17.84 59.84 1.03
C GLU A 300 -19.09 59.19 0.38
N ALA A 301 -19.62 58.19 1.09
CA ALA A 301 -21.04 58.20 1.46
C ALA A 301 -21.29 57.33 2.70
N GLU A 302 -21.89 57.95 3.70
CA GLU A 302 -22.52 57.36 4.88
C GLU A 302 -23.61 56.33 4.51
N GLY A 303 -23.90 55.43 5.44
CA GLY A 303 -24.98 54.45 5.31
C GLY A 303 -25.25 53.74 6.63
N THR A 304 -25.81 54.48 7.57
CA THR A 304 -26.43 54.01 8.82
C THR A 304 -27.68 53.16 8.52
N SER A 305 -27.81 51.97 9.10
CA SER A 305 -29.09 51.47 9.62
C SER A 305 -28.86 50.29 10.57
N ASP A 306 -29.21 50.52 11.83
CA ASP A 306 -29.66 49.52 12.77
C ASP A 306 -30.80 48.69 12.17
N ASP A 307 -30.90 47.41 12.56
CA ASP A 307 -32.15 46.88 13.10
C ASP A 307 -31.93 45.51 13.77
N MET A 308 -32.37 45.46 15.03
CA MET A 308 -32.68 44.25 15.78
C MET A 308 -33.91 43.57 15.16
N GLU A 309 -34.01 42.24 15.20
CA GLU A 309 -35.17 41.59 15.81
C GLU A 309 -34.96 40.08 15.99
N ASP A 310 -35.49 39.62 17.11
CA ASP A 310 -35.66 38.25 17.59
C ASP A 310 -36.35 37.32 16.59
N SER A 311 -35.89 36.06 16.54
CA SER A 311 -36.70 34.83 16.70
C SER A 311 -35.81 33.58 16.72
#